data_AF-T0GC39-F1
#
_entry.id   AF-T0GC39-F1
#
_cell.length_a   1.000
_cell.length_b   1.000
_cell.length_c   1.000
_cell.angle_alpha   90.00
_cell.angle_beta   90.00
_cell.angle_gamma   90.00
#
_symmetry.space_group_name_H-M   'P 1'
#
loop_
_entity.id
_entity.type
_entity.pdbx_description
1 polymer ?
#
loop_
_entity_poly.entity_id
_entity_poly.type
_entity_poly.pdbx_seq_one_letter_code
_entity_poly.pdbx_strand_id
1 'polypeptide(L)'
;MTASPSRPIGHVRTADVVLWKLLGKICQSSANLTREDGTSFFEIAQKANVKSVTTVFPLAQANVALERLRSGAVVGAAVLVPSNYAKA
;
A
#
# COMPACT_ATOMS: atom_id res chain seq x y z
N MET A 1 3.14 41.75 8.88
CA MET A 1 3.18 40.79 7.76
C MET A 1 3.49 39.44 8.38
N THR A 2 2.63 38.43 8.45
CA THR A 2 1.63 37.96 7.48
C THR A 2 0.49 37.18 8.20
N ALA A 3 -0.74 37.38 7.74
CA ALA A 3 -1.91 36.50 7.95
C ALA A 3 -1.69 35.16 7.18
N SER A 4 -2.41 34.04 7.30
CA SER A 4 -3.74 33.68 7.82
C SER A 4 -3.85 32.12 7.80
N PRO A 5 -4.99 31.46 8.09
CA PRO A 5 -5.07 30.29 8.96
C PRO A 5 -5.44 28.99 8.20
N SER A 6 -5.48 27.88 8.94
CA SER A 6 -6.22 26.62 8.68
C SER A 6 -6.70 26.33 7.25
N ARG A 7 -6.10 25.32 6.58
CA ARG A 7 -6.80 24.56 5.54
C ARG A 7 -7.64 23.45 6.19
N PRO A 8 -8.92 23.27 5.80
CA PRO A 8 -9.76 22.23 6.38
C PRO A 8 -9.28 20.87 5.89
N ILE A 9 -9.14 19.92 6.82
CA ILE A 9 -8.90 18.51 6.50
C ILE A 9 -10.19 17.98 5.87
N GLY A 10 -10.25 18.00 4.54
CA GLY A 10 -11.31 17.36 3.78
C GLY A 10 -11.24 15.85 3.98
N HIS A 11 -12.24 15.32 4.67
CA HIS A 11 -12.69 13.93 4.74
C HIS A 11 -11.81 12.90 3.99
N VAL A 12 -10.82 12.34 4.67
CA VAL A 12 -10.03 11.20 4.17
C VAL A 12 -10.76 9.93 4.56
N ARG A 13 -11.27 9.18 3.57
CA ARG A 13 -11.84 7.85 3.77
C ARG A 13 -10.72 6.81 3.70
N THR A 14 -10.57 6.11 4.81
CA THR A 14 -9.82 4.89 5.13
C THR A 14 -9.02 4.21 4.01
N ALA A 15 -7.70 4.17 4.19
CA ALA A 15 -6.84 3.09 3.73
C ALA A 15 -5.68 2.95 4.75
N ASP A 16 -5.67 1.87 5.51
CA ASP A 16 -4.69 1.61 6.56
C ASP A 16 -3.44 0.91 6.00
N VAL A 17 -2.29 1.57 6.10
CA VAL A 17 -0.97 0.93 6.05
C VAL A 17 -0.20 1.44 7.26
N VAL A 18 0.15 0.54 8.18
CA VAL A 18 0.89 0.85 9.41
C VAL A 18 2.34 0.45 9.21
N LEU A 19 3.24 1.44 9.06
CA LEU A 19 4.69 1.24 9.05
C LEU A 19 5.27 1.60 10.42
N TRP A 20 5.99 0.67 11.06
CA TRP A 20 6.47 0.83 12.45
C TRP A 20 7.97 1.15 12.49
N LYS A 21 8.36 2.22 13.17
CA LYS A 21 9.76 2.50 13.57
C LYS A 21 9.81 2.96 15.03
N LEU A 22 10.45 2.16 15.88
CA LEU A 22 10.54 2.38 17.32
C LEU A 22 11.83 3.14 17.67
N LEU A 23 11.75 4.46 17.80
CA LEU A 23 12.72 5.28 18.56
C LEU A 23 11.97 6.45 19.22
N GLY A 24 11.61 6.29 20.49
CA GLY A 24 11.17 7.39 21.36
C GLY A 24 9.75 7.92 21.12
N LYS A 25 8.75 7.26 21.72
CA LYS A 25 7.46 7.83 22.16
C LYS A 25 6.62 8.68 21.18
N ILE A 26 6.75 8.50 19.87
CA ILE A 26 5.77 9.03 18.91
C ILE A 26 5.44 7.94 17.90
N CYS A 27 4.18 7.50 17.88
CA CYS A 27 3.65 6.61 16.85
C CYS A 27 3.12 7.49 15.72
N GLN A 28 3.72 7.42 14.53
CA GLN A 28 3.22 8.11 13.35
C GLN A 28 2.71 7.06 12.37
N SER A 29 1.40 7.08 12.12
CA SER A 29 0.81 6.29 11.04
C SER A 29 1.14 7.00 9.74
N SER A 30 1.84 6.32 8.84
CA SER A 30 2.07 6.80 7.47
C SER A 30 1.34 5.87 6.51
N ALA A 31 0.15 6.30 6.10
CA ALA A 31 -0.69 5.57 5.15
C ALA A 31 -0.54 6.09 3.70
N ASN A 32 0.07 7.26 3.52
CA ASN A 32 0.25 7.91 2.22
C ASN A 32 1.72 8.32 2.03
N LEU A 33 2.54 7.37 1.58
CA LEU A 33 3.89 7.68 1.15
C LEU A 33 3.85 8.40 -0.21
N THR A 34 4.77 9.34 -0.40
CA THR A 34 4.92 10.02 -1.68
C THR A 34 5.50 9.05 -2.73
N ARG A 35 5.41 9.43 -4.00
CA ARG A 35 6.06 8.66 -5.08
C ARG A 35 7.57 8.54 -4.88
N GLU A 36 8.20 9.58 -4.34
CA GLU A 36 9.64 9.64 -4.06
C GLU A 36 10.05 8.71 -2.90
N ASP A 37 9.22 8.63 -1.85
CA ASP A 37 9.39 7.66 -0.78
C ASP A 37 9.34 6.23 -1.33
N GLY A 38 8.45 5.97 -2.28
CA GLY A 38 8.35 4.68 -2.96
C GLY A 38 9.60 4.33 -3.76
N THR A 39 10.11 5.25 -4.59
CA THR A 39 11.31 4.99 -5.41
C THR A 39 12.55 4.75 -4.54
N SER A 40 12.76 5.59 -3.52
CA SER A 40 13.87 5.43 -2.58
C SER A 40 13.78 4.14 -1.77
N PHE A 41 12.56 3.73 -1.39
CA PHE A 41 12.33 2.43 -0.73
C PHE A 41 12.67 1.24 -1.64
N PHE A 42 12.28 1.27 -2.92
CA PHE A 42 12.54 0.14 -3.84
C PHE A 42 14.03 -0.11 -4.06
N GLU A 43 14.87 0.94 -4.10
CA GLU A 43 16.33 0.79 -4.18
C GLU A 43 16.88 0.02 -2.97
N ILE A 44 16.37 0.31 -1.77
CA ILE A 44 16.77 -0.37 -0.53
C ILE A 44 16.22 -1.80 -0.51
N ALA A 45 14.94 -1.98 -0.86
CA ALA A 45 14.28 -3.28 -0.89
C ALA A 45 14.98 -4.26 -1.84
N GLN A 46 15.48 -3.77 -2.98
CA GLN A 46 16.28 -4.55 -3.92
C GLN A 46 17.60 -4.99 -3.30
N LYS A 47 18.36 -4.07 -2.66
CA LYS A 47 19.63 -4.38 -1.99
C LYS A 47 19.46 -5.38 -0.85
N ALA A 48 18.35 -5.28 -0.12
CA ALA A 48 17.98 -6.20 0.95
C ALA A 48 17.35 -7.51 0.45
N ASN A 49 17.20 -7.70 -0.87
CA ASN A 49 16.59 -8.87 -1.51
C ASN A 49 15.19 -9.21 -0.97
N VAL A 50 14.37 -8.19 -0.68
CA VAL A 50 12.99 -8.37 -0.24
C VAL A 50 12.19 -9.07 -1.34
N LYS A 51 11.46 -10.13 -0.98
CA LYS A 51 10.56 -10.86 -1.89
C LYS A 51 9.12 -10.71 -1.44
N SER A 52 8.28 -10.14 -2.29
CA SER A 52 6.85 -10.07 -2.06
C SER A 52 6.20 -11.43 -2.33
N VAL A 53 5.41 -11.91 -1.37
CA VAL A 53 4.52 -13.06 -1.59
C VAL A 53 3.19 -12.53 -2.11
N THR A 54 2.79 -12.97 -3.30
CA THR A 54 1.57 -12.50 -3.95
C THR A 54 0.75 -13.66 -4.51
N THR A 55 -0.57 -13.49 -4.50
CA THR A 55 -1.51 -14.35 -5.22
C THR A 55 -2.13 -13.51 -6.35
N VAL A 56 -1.92 -13.93 -7.58
CA VAL A 56 -2.37 -13.19 -8.77
C VAL A 56 -3.77 -13.63 -9.17
N PHE A 57 -4.62 -12.66 -9.48
CA PHE A 57 -5.96 -12.85 -10.00
C PHE A 57 -6.15 -12.03 -11.27
N PRO A 58 -6.84 -12.53 -12.31
CA PRO A 58 -7.30 -11.70 -13.40
C PRO A 58 -8.20 -10.58 -12.87
N LEU A 59 -8.12 -9.38 -13.44
CA LEU A 59 -8.98 -8.25 -13.04
C LEU A 59 -10.48 -8.61 -13.12
N ALA A 60 -10.88 -9.43 -14.10
CA ALA A 60 -12.25 -9.94 -14.23
C ALA A 60 -12.73 -10.74 -13.00
N GLN A 61 -11.81 -11.26 -12.18
CA GLN A 61 -12.10 -12.02 -10.97
C GLN A 61 -11.89 -11.19 -9.69
N ALA A 62 -11.94 -9.86 -9.76
CA ALA A 62 -11.73 -8.99 -8.60
C ALA A 62 -12.59 -9.34 -7.38
N ASN A 63 -13.86 -9.70 -7.58
CA ASN A 63 -14.75 -10.09 -6.49
C ASN A 63 -14.29 -11.38 -5.78
N VAL A 64 -13.74 -12.34 -6.53
CA VAL A 64 -13.18 -13.58 -5.96
C VAL A 64 -11.92 -13.28 -5.16
N ALA A 65 -11.06 -12.39 -5.67
CA ALA A 65 -9.86 -11.96 -4.95
C ALA A 65 -10.23 -11.26 -3.62
N LEU A 66 -11.25 -10.39 -3.63
CA LEU A 66 -11.75 -9.72 -2.43
C LEU A 66 -12.32 -10.71 -1.41
N GLU A 67 -13.10 -11.69 -1.86
CA GLU A 67 -13.67 -12.69 -0.96
C GLU A 67 -12.57 -13.55 -0.30
N ARG A 68 -11.59 -13.98 -1.09
CA ARG A 68 -10.42 -14.70 -0.57
C ARG A 68 -9.59 -13.87 0.39
N LEU A 69 -9.44 -12.56 0.13
CA LEU A 69 -8.74 -11.67 1.03
C LEU A 69 -9.49 -11.52 2.37
N ARG A 70 -10.81 -11.30 2.33
CA ARG A 70 -11.67 -11.14 3.53
C ARG A 70 -11.76 -12.39 4.37
N SER A 71 -11.80 -13.55 3.74
CA SER A 71 -11.82 -14.86 4.42
C SER A 71 -10.45 -15.27 4.98
N GLY A 72 -9.39 -14.48 4.75
CA GLY A 72 -8.03 -14.83 5.19
C GLY A 72 -7.36 -15.93 4.36
N ALA A 73 -7.92 -16.26 3.19
CA ALA A 73 -7.40 -17.30 2.30
C ALA A 73 -6.21 -16.84 1.43
N VAL A 74 -5.76 -15.59 1.57
CA VAL A 74 -4.61 -15.03 0.86
C VAL A 74 -3.43 -14.88 1.82
N VAL A 75 -2.29 -15.48 1.47
CA VAL A 75 -1.00 -15.23 2.13
C VAL A 75 -0.27 -14.13 1.36
N GLY A 76 0.15 -13.08 2.05
CA GLY A 76 0.77 -11.90 1.42
C GLY A 76 -0.28 -10.99 0.78
N ALA A 77 -0.08 -10.60 -0.49
CA ALA A 77 -0.99 -9.68 -1.18
C ALA A 77 -1.75 -10.33 -2.33
N ALA A 78 -3.04 -9.99 -2.49
CA ALA A 78 -3.79 -10.28 -3.70
C ALA A 78 -3.48 -9.22 -4.77
N VAL A 79 -3.07 -9.64 -5.97
CA VAL A 79 -2.70 -8.74 -7.08
C VAL A 79 -3.65 -8.96 -8.24
N LEU A 80 -4.35 -7.90 -8.66
CA LEU A 80 -5.19 -7.93 -9.86
C LEU A 80 -4.39 -7.54 -11.10
N VAL A 81 -4.36 -8.42 -12.09
CA VAL A 81 -3.68 -8.19 -13.37
C VAL A 81 -4.72 -7.89 -14.44
N PRO A 82 -4.66 -6.71 -15.09
CA PRO A 82 -5.55 -6.39 -16.20
C PRO A 82 -5.28 -7.31 -17.41
N SER A 83 -6.30 -7.55 -18.23
CA SER A 83 -6.27 -8.55 -19.31
C SER A 83 -5.15 -8.34 -20.34
N ASN A 84 -4.70 -7.10 -20.52
CA ASN A 84 -3.60 -6.75 -21.42
C ASN A 84 -2.20 -6.96 -20.83
N TYR A 85 -2.10 -7.37 -19.56
CA TYR A 85 -0.85 -7.70 -18.88
C TYR A 85 -0.76 -9.17 -18.46
N ALA A 86 -1.80 -9.98 -18.78
CA ALA A 86 -1.73 -11.41 -18.60
C ALA A 86 -0.61 -11.95 -19.50
N LYS A 87 0.53 -12.30 -18.89
CA LYS A 87 1.65 -12.93 -19.57
C LYS A 87 1.15 -14.23 -20.22
N ALA A 88 1.42 -14.39 -21.51
CA ALA A 88 1.37 -15.68 -22.20
C ALA A 88 2.29 -16.71 -21.52
#